data_AF-A0ABD1H3S6-F1
#
_entry.id   AF-A0ABD1H3S6-F1
#
_cell.length_a   1.000
_cell.length_b   1.000
_cell.length_c   1.000
_cell.angle_alpha   90.00
_cell.angle_beta   90.00
_cell.angle_gamma   90.00
#
_symmetry.space_group_name_H-M   'P 1'
#
loop_
_entity.id
_entity.type
_entity.pdbx_description
1 polymer ?
#
loop_
_entity_poly.entity_id
_entity_poly.type
_entity_poly.pdbx_seq_one_letter_code
_entity_poly.pdbx_strand_id
1 'polypeptide(L)'
;MKKYDKVAERSASKSYMRMVDKSYLGSSDEVSKLLERVEVTFIKHFSNSNRSKGMNILRPKRKRETHRITFSMGFLFGCTVALIVALILIVRARKILDKQGRVIYMETMFPLYSLFGFIVLHIIMYAANVYFWRRYRVNYSFIFGFKEGTELGYREVLLLGFSLSVLALASVLANLDMEMDPITADYKPITKLLPLGLVLLVIVIMLCPFNILYRSSRHFLLVTLPDFFLADQLTSQVQALRSLEFYICYYGWGDYKHRQSNCKSSDVFNTFSFIIAGVPYVWRLLQCLRRLYDERDPHQGYNGVKYLATILAVCARTAYTLNERVTWKIIAWTTSIIATILSTYWDIVEDWGLLQRKSKNRWLRDKLLVPHRSVYFVAIILNVFLRLAWIQTDEDHRFLTT
;
A
#
# COMPACT_ATOMS: atom_id res chain seq x y z
N MET A 1 -9.71 -10.24 -37.96
CA MET A 1 -10.89 -10.95 -38.51
C MET A 1 -12.08 -11.07 -37.57
N LYS A 2 -11.99 -11.66 -36.36
CA LYS A 2 -13.17 -11.77 -35.45
C LYS A 2 -13.93 -10.45 -35.20
N LYS A 3 -13.21 -9.33 -35.07
CA LYS A 3 -13.82 -8.00 -34.93
C LYS A 3 -14.49 -7.51 -36.22
N TYR A 4 -13.91 -7.82 -37.38
CA TYR A 4 -14.48 -7.48 -38.68
C TYR A 4 -15.79 -8.24 -38.91
N ASP A 5 -15.79 -9.57 -38.71
CA ASP A 5 -16.99 -10.40 -38.87
C ASP A 5 -18.14 -9.95 -37.96
N LYS A 6 -17.83 -9.50 -36.73
CA LYS A 6 -18.83 -9.00 -35.78
C LYS A 6 -19.39 -7.62 -36.11
N VAL A 7 -18.58 -6.73 -36.73
CA VAL A 7 -18.99 -5.35 -37.04
C VAL A 7 -19.64 -5.26 -38.42
N ALA A 8 -19.16 -6.04 -39.38
CA ALA A 8 -19.64 -6.05 -40.76
C ALA A 8 -20.71 -7.12 -41.01
N GLU A 9 -21.07 -7.93 -40.00
CA GLU A 9 -22.02 -9.05 -40.08
C GLU A 9 -21.75 -10.02 -41.25
N ARG A 10 -20.45 -10.24 -41.57
CA ARG A 10 -19.99 -11.10 -42.67
C ARG A 10 -19.09 -12.20 -42.15
N SER A 11 -19.21 -13.42 -42.68
CA SER A 11 -18.41 -14.60 -42.28
C SER A 11 -17.07 -14.73 -43.02
N ALA A 12 -16.37 -13.61 -43.22
CA ALA A 12 -15.13 -13.57 -44.02
C ALA A 12 -13.91 -14.21 -43.32
N SER A 13 -13.94 -14.38 -41.99
CA SER A 13 -12.81 -14.94 -41.24
C SER A 13 -12.40 -16.33 -41.70
N LYS A 14 -13.33 -17.22 -42.04
CA LYS A 14 -13.01 -18.59 -42.47
C LYS A 14 -12.20 -18.61 -43.77
N SER A 15 -12.62 -17.85 -44.78
CA SER A 15 -11.89 -17.78 -46.06
C SER A 15 -10.53 -17.11 -45.89
N TYR A 16 -10.46 -16.03 -45.09
CA TYR A 16 -9.20 -15.34 -44.84
C TYR A 16 -8.21 -16.22 -44.05
N MET A 17 -8.67 -16.95 -43.02
CA MET A 17 -7.82 -17.87 -42.29
C MET A 17 -7.28 -19.00 -43.17
N ARG A 18 -8.09 -19.56 -44.10
CA ARG A 18 -7.58 -20.53 -45.09
C ARG A 18 -6.48 -19.96 -45.97
N MET A 19 -6.55 -18.68 -46.33
CA MET A 19 -5.49 -18.01 -47.10
C MET A 19 -4.23 -17.84 -46.24
N VAL A 20 -4.37 -17.46 -44.97
CA VAL A 20 -3.25 -17.34 -44.03
C VAL A 20 -2.59 -18.70 -43.78
N ASP A 21 -3.37 -19.75 -43.57
CA ASP A 21 -2.86 -21.12 -43.33
C ASP A 21 -2.09 -21.65 -44.55
N LYS A 22 -2.50 -21.28 -45.77
CA LYS A 22 -1.79 -21.62 -47.01
C LYS A 22 -0.60 -20.70 -47.32
N SER A 23 -0.50 -19.55 -46.65
CA SER A 23 0.62 -18.64 -46.85
C SER A 23 1.90 -19.20 -46.24
N TYR A 24 3.06 -18.70 -46.67
CA TYR A 24 4.36 -19.08 -46.12
C TYR A 24 4.42 -18.92 -44.59
N LEU A 25 3.72 -17.95 -44.01
CA LEU A 25 3.65 -17.76 -42.55
C LEU A 25 2.88 -18.88 -41.83
N GLY A 26 1.92 -19.53 -42.50
CA GLY A 26 1.10 -20.60 -41.92
C GLY A 26 1.66 -22.00 -42.18
N SER A 27 2.37 -22.19 -43.29
CA SER A 27 2.93 -23.48 -43.72
C SER A 27 4.41 -23.67 -43.40
N SER A 28 5.13 -22.62 -43.02
CA SER A 28 6.56 -22.72 -42.69
C SER A 28 6.79 -23.29 -41.28
N ASP A 29 7.50 -24.42 -41.23
CA ASP A 29 7.99 -25.03 -39.99
C ASP A 29 9.29 -24.40 -39.48
N GLU A 30 9.87 -23.41 -40.18
CA GLU A 30 11.17 -22.84 -39.82
C GLU A 30 11.16 -22.23 -38.42
N VAL A 31 10.10 -21.51 -38.07
CA VAL A 31 9.94 -20.92 -36.73
C VAL A 31 9.88 -22.01 -35.67
N SER A 32 9.12 -23.08 -35.91
CA SER A 32 9.00 -24.23 -35.00
C SER A 32 10.35 -24.94 -34.82
N LYS A 33 11.09 -25.17 -35.91
CA LYS A 33 12.44 -25.77 -35.89
C LYS A 33 13.45 -24.88 -35.17
N LEU A 34 13.38 -23.56 -35.37
CA LEU A 34 14.25 -22.60 -34.68
C LEU A 34 13.96 -22.61 -33.17
N LEU A 35 12.69 -22.62 -32.80
CA LEU A 35 12.25 -22.66 -31.41
C LEU A 35 12.74 -23.94 -30.72
N GLU A 36 12.63 -25.09 -31.39
CA GLU A 36 13.18 -26.37 -30.89
C GLU A 36 14.71 -26.32 -30.74
N ARG A 37 15.45 -25.77 -31.73
CA ARG A 37 16.91 -25.61 -31.63
C ARG A 37 17.32 -24.72 -30.45
N VAL A 38 16.59 -23.63 -30.23
CA VAL A 38 16.84 -22.73 -29.10
C VAL A 38 16.59 -23.46 -27.78
N GLU A 39 15.49 -24.21 -27.67
CA GLU A 39 15.19 -25.01 -26.47
C GLU A 39 16.28 -26.03 -26.17
N VAL A 40 16.72 -26.81 -27.17
CA VAL A 40 17.78 -27.82 -27.02
C VAL A 40 19.10 -27.17 -26.63
N THR A 41 19.48 -26.08 -27.30
CA THR A 41 20.73 -25.36 -27.03
C THR A 41 20.72 -24.77 -25.61
N PHE A 42 19.60 -24.17 -25.21
CA PHE A 42 19.44 -23.62 -23.87
C PHE A 42 19.52 -24.71 -22.78
N ILE A 43 18.82 -25.84 -22.98
CA ILE A 43 18.86 -26.96 -22.04
C ILE A 43 20.29 -27.51 -21.89
N LYS A 44 21.02 -27.65 -23.01
CA LYS A 44 22.40 -28.15 -23.03
C LYS A 44 23.34 -27.22 -22.26
N HIS A 45 23.29 -25.91 -22.51
CA HIS A 45 24.26 -24.96 -21.97
C HIS A 45 23.89 -24.36 -20.60
N PHE A 46 22.60 -24.15 -20.31
CA PHE A 46 22.14 -23.44 -19.12
C PHE A 46 21.45 -24.35 -18.09
N SER A 47 21.10 -25.58 -18.46
CA SER A 47 20.38 -26.52 -17.57
C SER A 47 21.12 -27.84 -17.33
N ASN A 48 22.40 -27.96 -17.70
CA ASN A 48 23.19 -29.20 -17.61
C ASN A 48 22.45 -30.40 -18.22
N SER A 49 21.84 -30.22 -19.39
CA SER A 49 21.02 -31.23 -20.07
C SER A 49 19.75 -31.68 -19.33
N ASN A 50 19.38 -31.04 -18.21
CA ASN A 50 18.12 -31.31 -17.52
C ASN A 50 16.95 -30.63 -18.23
N ARG A 51 16.24 -31.40 -19.07
CA ARG A 51 15.09 -30.94 -19.85
C ARG A 51 13.98 -30.35 -18.99
N SER A 52 13.65 -30.96 -17.84
CA SER A 52 12.58 -30.44 -16.98
C SER A 52 12.92 -29.07 -16.40
N LYS A 53 14.18 -28.86 -15.98
CA LYS A 53 14.64 -27.59 -15.45
C LYS A 53 14.66 -26.51 -16.54
N GLY A 54 15.22 -26.82 -17.71
CA GLY A 54 15.30 -25.87 -18.82
C GLY A 54 13.93 -25.50 -19.39
N MET A 55 13.03 -26.47 -19.57
CA MET A 55 11.66 -26.19 -20.04
C MET A 55 10.84 -25.37 -19.04
N ASN A 56 11.04 -25.55 -17.73
CA ASN A 56 10.37 -24.73 -16.73
C ASN A 56 10.83 -23.26 -16.78
N ILE A 57 12.08 -22.99 -17.19
CA ILE A 57 12.62 -21.63 -17.38
C ILE A 57 12.12 -21.03 -18.71
N LEU A 58 12.21 -21.80 -19.80
CA LEU A 58 11.85 -21.34 -21.15
C LEU A 58 10.34 -21.17 -21.35
N ARG A 59 9.55 -22.03 -20.72
CA ARG A 59 8.08 -22.02 -20.77
C ARG A 59 7.52 -22.02 -19.36
N PRO A 60 7.59 -20.88 -18.63
CA PRO A 60 7.02 -20.78 -17.30
C PRO A 60 5.52 -21.10 -17.37
N LYS A 61 5.10 -22.18 -16.71
CA LYS A 61 3.68 -22.52 -16.64
C LYS A 61 2.98 -21.45 -15.82
N ARG A 62 1.97 -20.79 -16.40
CA ARG A 62 1.10 -19.89 -15.63
C ARG A 62 0.56 -20.63 -14.41
N LYS A 63 0.77 -20.06 -13.22
CA LYS A 63 0.28 -20.60 -11.95
C LYS A 63 -1.24 -20.80 -12.07
N ARG A 64 -1.69 -22.06 -11.96
CA ARG A 64 -3.12 -22.38 -12.06
C ARG A 64 -3.84 -21.74 -10.88
N GLU A 65 -4.82 -20.90 -11.15
CA GLU A 65 -5.59 -20.24 -10.10
C GLU A 65 -6.32 -21.30 -9.27
N THR A 66 -6.18 -21.22 -7.95
CA THR A 66 -6.79 -22.19 -7.04
C THR A 66 -8.16 -21.66 -6.59
N HIS A 67 -9.23 -22.38 -6.92
CA HIS A 67 -10.61 -21.99 -6.55
C HIS A 67 -10.79 -21.74 -5.04
N ARG A 68 -10.06 -22.49 -4.19
CA ARG A 68 -10.04 -22.32 -2.74
C ARG A 68 -9.64 -20.90 -2.31
N ILE A 69 -8.64 -20.31 -2.94
CA ILE A 69 -8.16 -18.96 -2.59
C ILE A 69 -9.25 -17.93 -2.88
N THR A 70 -9.89 -18.02 -4.05
CA THR A 70 -10.99 -17.11 -4.42
C THR A 70 -12.18 -17.24 -3.46
N PHE A 71 -12.57 -18.48 -3.12
CA PHE A 71 -13.65 -18.73 -2.16
C PHE A 71 -13.31 -18.19 -0.77
N SER A 72 -12.14 -18.54 -0.21
CA SER A 72 -11.73 -18.08 1.12
C SER A 72 -11.57 -16.56 1.20
N MET A 73 -11.06 -15.93 0.13
CA MET A 73 -10.98 -14.48 0.02
C MET A 73 -12.38 -13.84 0.08
N GLY A 74 -13.34 -14.38 -0.68
CA GLY A 74 -14.72 -13.90 -0.68
C GLY A 74 -15.41 -14.09 0.69
N PHE A 75 -15.20 -15.24 1.33
CA PHE A 75 -15.71 -15.53 2.66
C PHE A 75 -15.18 -14.53 3.71
N LEU A 76 -13.85 -14.33 3.76
CA LEU A 76 -13.23 -13.40 4.71
C LEU A 76 -13.60 -11.93 4.44
N PHE A 77 -13.80 -11.55 3.18
CA PHE A 77 -14.37 -10.25 2.84
C PHE A 77 -15.78 -10.09 3.43
N GLY A 78 -16.64 -11.11 3.26
CA GLY A 78 -17.98 -11.15 3.87
C GLY A 78 -17.93 -11.03 5.39
N CYS A 79 -17.04 -11.78 6.05
CA CYS A 79 -16.81 -11.67 7.49
C CYS A 79 -16.36 -10.27 7.90
N THR A 80 -15.43 -9.65 7.16
CA THR A 80 -14.95 -8.29 7.43
C THR A 80 -16.12 -7.30 7.40
N VAL A 81 -16.94 -7.34 6.36
CA VAL A 81 -18.12 -6.47 6.24
C VAL A 81 -19.11 -6.71 7.38
N ALA A 82 -19.40 -7.99 7.71
CA ALA A 82 -20.30 -8.33 8.81
C ALA A 82 -19.79 -7.82 10.17
N LEU A 83 -18.50 -7.94 10.45
CA LEU A 83 -17.89 -7.47 11.70
C LEU A 83 -17.87 -5.94 11.78
N ILE A 84 -17.68 -5.23 10.66
CA ILE A 84 -17.82 -3.76 10.61
C ILE A 84 -19.26 -3.36 10.95
N VAL A 85 -20.25 -4.02 10.35
CA VAL A 85 -21.66 -3.75 10.65
C VAL A 85 -21.96 -4.05 12.13
N ALA A 86 -21.49 -5.18 12.66
CA ALA A 86 -21.64 -5.51 14.07
C ALA A 86 -21.01 -4.46 14.99
N LEU A 87 -19.81 -3.98 14.68
CA LEU A 87 -19.14 -2.91 15.42
C LEU A 87 -19.97 -1.62 15.41
N ILE A 88 -20.47 -1.19 14.25
CA ILE A 88 -21.32 0.00 14.14
C ILE A 88 -22.59 -0.15 14.97
N LEU A 89 -23.25 -1.31 14.90
CA LEU A 89 -24.46 -1.60 15.67
C LEU A 89 -24.20 -1.58 17.17
N ILE A 90 -23.10 -2.20 17.63
CA ILE A 90 -22.70 -2.21 19.06
C ILE A 90 -22.41 -0.79 19.55
N VAL A 91 -21.64 -0.01 18.80
CA VAL A 91 -21.31 1.38 19.15
C VAL A 91 -22.57 2.23 19.29
N ARG A 92 -23.52 2.11 18.35
CA ARG A 92 -24.78 2.86 18.35
C ARG A 92 -25.75 2.38 19.44
N ALA A 93 -26.03 1.09 19.50
CA ALA A 93 -27.01 0.52 20.43
C ALA A 93 -26.62 0.75 21.89
N ARG A 94 -25.31 0.69 22.18
CA ARG A 94 -24.78 0.87 23.54
C ARG A 94 -24.36 2.31 23.86
N LYS A 95 -24.59 3.26 22.93
CA LYS A 95 -24.23 4.69 23.06
C LYS A 95 -22.81 4.89 23.62
N ILE A 96 -21.84 4.13 23.11
CA ILE A 96 -20.46 4.12 23.63
C ILE A 96 -19.82 5.52 23.53
N LEU A 97 -20.22 6.28 22.50
CA LEU A 97 -19.76 7.65 22.26
C LEU A 97 -20.31 8.69 23.26
N ASP A 98 -21.32 8.36 24.06
CA ASP A 98 -21.93 9.27 25.03
C ASP A 98 -21.41 9.04 26.46
N LYS A 99 -20.60 8.00 26.69
CA LYS A 99 -20.05 7.67 28.00
C LYS A 99 -18.77 8.45 28.31
N GLN A 100 -18.56 8.81 29.58
CA GLN A 100 -17.33 9.47 30.04
C GLN A 100 -16.05 8.70 29.68
N GLY A 101 -16.09 7.36 29.64
CA GLY A 101 -14.97 6.52 29.24
C GLY A 101 -14.55 6.62 27.77
N ARG A 102 -15.32 7.33 26.91
CA ARG A 102 -15.02 7.51 25.49
C ARG A 102 -13.64 8.11 25.27
N VAL A 103 -13.31 9.18 26.00
CA VAL A 103 -12.06 9.92 25.82
C VAL A 103 -10.88 8.99 26.08
N ILE A 104 -10.92 8.26 27.20
CA ILE A 104 -9.89 7.30 27.57
C ILE A 104 -9.73 6.21 26.50
N TYR A 105 -10.82 5.66 25.97
CA TYR A 105 -10.74 4.64 24.92
C TYR A 105 -10.18 5.19 23.60
N MET A 106 -10.60 6.40 23.20
CA MET A 106 -10.13 7.06 21.98
C MET A 106 -8.64 7.46 22.05
N GLU A 107 -8.13 7.73 23.25
CA GLU A 107 -6.71 8.07 23.43
C GLU A 107 -5.81 6.84 23.67
N THR A 108 -6.38 5.68 24.01
CA THR A 108 -5.61 4.47 24.31
C THR A 108 -5.82 3.35 23.30
N MET A 109 -7.03 2.81 23.16
CA MET A 109 -7.29 1.63 22.32
C MET A 109 -7.42 1.99 20.84
N PHE A 110 -8.02 3.13 20.51
CA PHE A 110 -8.23 3.52 19.12
C PHE A 110 -6.91 3.67 18.32
N PRO A 111 -5.84 4.32 18.83
CA PRO A 111 -4.55 4.38 18.13
C PRO A 111 -3.94 2.99 17.92
N LEU A 112 -4.08 2.08 18.90
CA LEU A 112 -3.56 0.71 18.81
C LEU A 112 -4.25 -0.09 17.69
N TYR A 113 -5.58 0.01 17.58
CA TYR A 113 -6.32 -0.68 16.52
C TYR A 113 -6.22 0.02 15.16
N SER A 114 -6.01 1.34 15.14
CA SER A 114 -5.79 2.12 13.92
C SER A 114 -4.58 1.64 13.12
N LEU A 115 -3.52 1.16 13.80
CA LEU A 115 -2.36 0.53 13.14
C LEU A 115 -2.79 -0.58 12.18
N PHE A 116 -3.66 -1.51 12.63
CA PHE A 116 -4.16 -2.58 11.77
C PHE A 116 -5.03 -2.06 10.64
N GLY A 117 -5.82 -1.01 10.88
CA GLY A 117 -6.57 -0.32 9.84
C GLY A 117 -5.66 0.21 8.72
N PHE A 118 -4.57 0.90 9.07
CA PHE A 118 -3.59 1.39 8.10
C PHE A 118 -2.89 0.25 7.35
N ILE A 119 -2.49 -0.82 8.04
CA ILE A 119 -1.86 -2.00 7.41
C ILE A 119 -2.83 -2.67 6.42
N VAL A 120 -4.08 -2.91 6.82
CA VAL A 120 -5.10 -3.51 5.97
C VAL A 120 -5.38 -2.63 4.76
N LEU A 121 -5.53 -1.31 4.95
CA LEU A 121 -5.71 -0.35 3.86
C LEU A 121 -4.54 -0.42 2.87
N HIS A 122 -3.31 -0.42 3.37
CA HIS A 122 -2.11 -0.54 2.53
C HIS A 122 -2.11 -1.84 1.71
N ILE A 123 -2.44 -2.98 2.33
CA ILE A 123 -2.52 -4.28 1.66
C ILE A 123 -3.60 -4.28 0.56
N ILE A 124 -4.76 -3.67 0.81
CA ILE A 124 -5.84 -3.57 -0.18
C ILE A 124 -5.40 -2.69 -1.36
N MET A 125 -4.78 -1.53 -1.09
CA MET A 125 -4.24 -0.64 -2.14
C MET A 125 -3.16 -1.34 -2.96
N TYR A 126 -2.24 -2.05 -2.30
CA TYR A 126 -1.22 -2.85 -2.98
C TYR A 126 -1.84 -3.96 -3.85
N ALA A 127 -2.88 -4.65 -3.36
CA ALA A 127 -3.60 -5.65 -4.16
C ALA A 127 -4.28 -5.03 -5.39
N ALA A 128 -4.87 -3.84 -5.25
CA ALA A 128 -5.46 -3.11 -6.37
C ALA A 128 -4.38 -2.76 -7.41
N ASN A 129 -3.19 -2.32 -6.98
CA ASN A 129 -2.06 -2.07 -7.87
C ASN A 129 -1.66 -3.34 -8.63
N VAL A 130 -1.49 -4.48 -7.94
CA VAL A 130 -1.17 -5.77 -8.58
C VAL A 130 -2.25 -6.19 -9.58
N TYR A 131 -3.52 -5.98 -9.25
CA TYR A 131 -4.64 -6.26 -10.16
C TYR A 131 -4.56 -5.43 -11.44
N PHE A 132 -4.40 -4.11 -11.32
CA PHE A 132 -4.33 -3.20 -12.46
C PHE A 132 -3.06 -3.41 -13.30
N TRP A 133 -1.91 -3.62 -12.66
CA TRP A 133 -0.66 -3.95 -13.36
C TRP A 133 -0.82 -5.23 -14.18
N ARG A 134 -1.42 -6.28 -13.60
CA ARG A 134 -1.71 -7.52 -14.34
C ARG A 134 -2.72 -7.29 -15.48
N ARG A 135 -3.79 -6.52 -15.22
CA ARG A 135 -4.85 -6.24 -16.21
C ARG A 135 -4.35 -5.46 -17.42
N TYR A 136 -3.42 -4.53 -17.21
CA TYR A 136 -2.81 -3.69 -18.24
C TYR A 136 -1.44 -4.18 -18.71
N ARG A 137 -1.03 -5.39 -18.30
CA ARG A 137 0.22 -6.06 -18.71
C ARG A 137 1.49 -5.26 -18.39
N VAL A 138 1.49 -4.55 -17.27
CA VAL A 138 2.70 -3.95 -16.69
C VAL A 138 3.52 -5.06 -16.04
N ASN A 139 4.78 -5.20 -16.44
CA ASN A 139 5.68 -6.22 -15.90
C ASN A 139 6.24 -5.81 -14.52
N TYR A 140 5.37 -5.81 -13.50
CA TYR A 140 5.74 -5.40 -12.14
C TYR A 140 6.74 -6.37 -11.49
N SER A 141 6.75 -7.65 -11.90
CA SER A 141 7.76 -8.62 -11.44
C SER A 141 9.17 -8.21 -11.84
N PHE A 142 9.33 -7.70 -13.07
CA PHE A 142 10.61 -7.14 -13.52
C PHE A 142 10.97 -5.85 -12.77
N ILE A 143 10.02 -4.91 -12.62
CA ILE A 143 10.25 -3.62 -11.95
C ILE A 143 10.75 -3.80 -10.51
N PHE A 144 10.15 -4.73 -9.77
CA PHE A 144 10.52 -5.00 -8.39
C PHE A 144 11.65 -6.03 -8.24
N GLY A 145 12.13 -6.63 -9.34
CA GLY A 145 13.16 -7.68 -9.27
C GLY A 145 12.67 -8.98 -8.63
N PHE A 146 11.37 -9.28 -8.69
CA PHE A 146 10.86 -10.58 -8.25
C PHE A 146 11.40 -11.71 -9.14
N LYS A 147 11.77 -12.82 -8.52
CA LYS A 147 12.05 -14.06 -9.26
C LYS A 147 10.75 -14.53 -9.92
N GLU A 148 10.80 -14.82 -11.21
CA GLU A 148 9.62 -15.27 -11.98
C GLU A 148 8.91 -16.46 -11.29
N GLY A 149 7.60 -16.34 -11.12
CA GLY A 149 6.73 -17.35 -10.51
C GLY A 149 6.63 -17.28 -8.97
N THR A 150 7.43 -16.42 -8.32
CA THR A 150 7.37 -16.21 -6.86
C THR A 150 6.46 -15.04 -6.45
N GLU A 151 6.00 -14.25 -7.41
CA GLU A 151 5.13 -13.11 -7.18
C GLU A 151 3.76 -13.53 -6.62
N LEU A 152 3.26 -12.76 -5.67
CA LEU A 152 1.89 -12.90 -5.19
C LEU A 152 0.92 -12.30 -6.21
N GLY A 153 -0.19 -13.00 -6.44
CA GLY A 153 -1.32 -12.42 -7.14
C GLY A 153 -2.15 -11.54 -6.22
N TYR A 154 -3.00 -10.70 -6.81
CA TYR A 154 -3.85 -9.79 -6.06
C TYR A 154 -4.81 -10.52 -5.10
N ARG A 155 -5.25 -11.75 -5.44
CA ARG A 155 -6.17 -12.54 -4.60
C ARG A 155 -5.49 -13.07 -3.35
N GLU A 156 -4.25 -13.54 -3.47
CA GLU A 156 -3.44 -13.97 -2.33
C GLU A 156 -3.16 -12.80 -1.38
N VAL A 157 -2.85 -11.62 -1.93
CA VAL A 157 -2.67 -10.39 -1.14
C VAL A 157 -3.98 -9.99 -0.43
N LEU A 158 -5.12 -9.98 -1.14
CA LEU A 158 -6.42 -9.68 -0.54
C LEU A 158 -6.82 -10.69 0.54
N LEU A 159 -6.54 -11.98 0.33
CA LEU A 159 -6.78 -13.02 1.33
C LEU A 159 -6.05 -12.71 2.64
N LEU A 160 -4.78 -12.31 2.57
CA LEU A 160 -3.99 -11.91 3.75
C LEU A 160 -4.56 -10.65 4.40
N GLY A 161 -4.91 -9.63 3.59
CA GLY A 161 -5.51 -8.39 4.07
C GLY A 161 -6.83 -8.61 4.82
N PHE A 162 -7.75 -9.40 4.26
CA PHE A 162 -9.03 -9.72 4.92
C PHE A 162 -8.87 -10.67 6.10
N SER A 163 -7.89 -11.59 6.07
CA SER A 163 -7.57 -12.41 7.25
C SER A 163 -7.15 -11.53 8.43
N LEU A 164 -6.24 -10.58 8.20
CA LEU A 164 -5.81 -9.63 9.23
C LEU A 164 -6.96 -8.73 9.66
N SER A 165 -7.80 -8.27 8.72
CA SER A 165 -8.96 -7.43 9.04
C SER A 165 -9.97 -8.14 9.94
N VAL A 166 -10.29 -9.41 9.66
CA VAL A 166 -11.17 -10.22 10.51
C VAL A 166 -10.57 -10.39 11.90
N LEU A 167 -9.27 -10.72 12.02
CA LEU A 167 -8.61 -10.85 13.31
C LEU A 167 -8.60 -9.53 14.11
N ALA A 168 -8.31 -8.41 13.45
CA ALA A 168 -8.31 -7.09 14.07
C ALA A 168 -9.71 -6.68 14.53
N LEU A 169 -10.74 -6.83 13.69
CA LEU A 169 -12.12 -6.49 14.04
C LEU A 169 -12.69 -7.40 15.11
N ALA A 170 -12.41 -8.70 15.05
CA ALA A 170 -12.79 -9.63 16.11
C ALA A 170 -12.12 -9.26 17.44
N SER A 171 -10.85 -8.84 17.41
CA SER A 171 -10.12 -8.36 18.59
C SER A 171 -10.74 -7.08 19.17
N VAL A 172 -11.11 -6.11 18.32
CA VAL A 172 -11.84 -4.90 18.74
C VAL A 172 -13.18 -5.28 19.41
N LEU A 173 -13.97 -6.14 18.78
CA LEU A 173 -15.26 -6.56 19.31
C LEU A 173 -15.12 -7.31 20.64
N ALA A 174 -14.14 -8.22 20.74
CA ALA A 174 -13.84 -8.92 21.99
C ALA A 174 -13.41 -7.94 23.10
N ASN A 175 -12.57 -6.95 22.78
CA ASN A 175 -12.15 -5.93 23.72
C ASN A 175 -13.34 -5.08 24.23
N LEU A 176 -14.24 -4.68 23.32
CA LEU A 176 -15.45 -3.91 23.66
C LEU A 176 -16.47 -4.71 24.47
N ASP A 177 -16.65 -5.99 24.15
CA ASP A 177 -17.62 -6.84 24.84
C ASP A 177 -17.15 -7.20 26.25
N MET A 178 -15.88 -7.61 26.38
CA MET A 178 -15.29 -8.00 27.67
C MET A 178 -15.03 -6.82 28.62
N GLU A 179 -14.97 -5.59 28.11
CA GLU A 179 -14.94 -4.39 28.96
C GLU A 179 -16.28 -4.10 29.61
N MET A 180 -17.36 -4.54 28.96
CA MET A 180 -18.72 -4.13 29.30
C MET A 180 -19.54 -5.18 30.03
N ASP A 181 -19.21 -6.46 29.90
CA ASP A 181 -19.92 -7.54 30.58
C ASP A 181 -19.37 -7.73 32.02
N PRO A 182 -20.20 -7.51 33.07
CA PRO A 182 -19.80 -7.69 34.47
C PRO A 182 -19.33 -9.11 34.80
N ILE A 183 -19.76 -10.14 34.05
CA ILE A 183 -19.32 -11.53 34.23
C ILE A 183 -17.87 -11.71 33.76
N THR A 184 -17.42 -10.92 32.77
CA THR A 184 -16.06 -10.98 32.22
C THR A 184 -15.09 -10.00 32.85
N ALA A 185 -15.49 -9.30 33.92
CA ALA A 185 -14.68 -8.28 34.58
C ALA A 185 -13.32 -8.79 35.09
N ASP A 186 -13.21 -10.08 35.43
CA ASP A 186 -11.97 -10.71 35.87
C ASP A 186 -10.94 -10.89 34.73
N TYR A 187 -11.38 -10.84 33.46
CA TYR A 187 -10.52 -10.95 32.28
C TYR A 187 -9.99 -9.60 31.77
N LYS A 188 -10.24 -8.49 32.49
CA LYS A 188 -9.71 -7.15 32.20
C LYS A 188 -8.20 -7.05 31.89
N PRO A 189 -7.28 -7.82 32.51
CA PRO A 189 -5.86 -7.77 32.12
C PRO A 189 -5.61 -8.37 30.72
N ILE A 190 -6.34 -9.40 30.32
CA ILE A 190 -6.18 -10.07 29.03
C ILE A 190 -6.68 -9.17 27.89
N THR A 191 -7.78 -8.44 28.10
CA THR A 191 -8.35 -7.55 27.07
C THR A 191 -7.39 -6.42 26.67
N LYS A 192 -6.58 -5.93 27.62
CA LYS A 192 -5.55 -4.89 27.40
C LYS A 192 -4.38 -5.39 26.54
N LEU A 193 -4.15 -6.69 26.51
CA LEU A 193 -3.05 -7.33 25.79
C LEU A 193 -3.47 -7.84 24.40
N LEU A 194 -4.76 -7.81 24.05
CA LEU A 194 -5.24 -8.25 22.74
C LEU A 194 -4.59 -7.51 21.55
N PRO A 195 -4.46 -6.17 21.55
CA PRO A 195 -3.77 -5.47 20.46
C PRO A 195 -2.29 -5.89 20.36
N LEU A 196 -1.60 -5.97 21.51
CA LEU A 196 -0.21 -6.41 21.58
C LEU A 196 -0.03 -7.84 21.04
N GLY A 197 -0.88 -8.77 21.46
CA GLY A 197 -0.86 -10.15 21.00
C GLY A 197 -1.03 -10.25 19.49
N LEU A 198 -1.91 -9.43 18.91
CA LEU A 198 -2.10 -9.38 17.46
C LEU A 198 -0.89 -8.78 16.72
N VAL A 199 -0.26 -7.72 17.24
CA VAL A 199 0.99 -7.18 16.66
C VAL A 199 2.11 -8.22 16.73
N LEU A 200 2.30 -8.87 17.87
CA LEU A 200 3.32 -9.92 18.05
C LEU A 200 3.07 -11.09 17.10
N LEU A 201 1.82 -11.52 16.92
CA LEU A 201 1.45 -12.55 15.95
C LEU A 201 1.87 -12.15 14.53
N VAL A 202 1.60 -10.91 14.11
CA VAL A 202 2.00 -10.41 12.79
C VAL A 202 3.52 -10.39 12.64
N ILE A 203 4.27 -9.94 13.66
CA ILE A 203 5.75 -9.91 13.65
C ILE A 203 6.31 -11.33 13.56
N VAL A 204 5.81 -12.26 14.37
CA VAL A 204 6.23 -13.67 14.34
C VAL A 204 5.94 -14.29 12.97
N ILE A 205 4.77 -14.04 12.41
CA ILE A 205 4.43 -14.49 11.05
C ILE A 205 5.37 -13.86 10.03
N MET A 206 5.76 -12.59 10.15
CA MET A 206 6.68 -11.95 9.19
C MET A 206 8.09 -12.53 9.27
N LEU A 207 8.62 -12.74 10.47
CA LEU A 207 10.00 -13.21 10.72
C LEU A 207 10.15 -14.74 10.63
N CYS A 208 9.04 -15.50 10.60
CA CYS A 208 9.05 -16.96 10.62
C CYS A 208 9.87 -17.55 9.44
N PRO A 209 10.97 -18.30 9.70
CA PRO A 209 11.84 -18.80 8.64
C PRO A 209 11.24 -20.01 7.89
N PHE A 210 10.17 -20.61 8.43
CA PHE A 210 9.53 -21.80 7.86
C PHE A 210 8.73 -21.46 6.59
N ASN A 211 8.46 -22.46 5.75
CA ASN A 211 7.69 -22.32 4.51
C ASN A 211 6.17 -22.20 4.75
N ILE A 212 5.80 -21.32 5.68
CA ILE A 212 4.43 -21.02 6.08
C ILE A 212 4.09 -19.63 5.51
N LEU A 213 2.86 -19.43 5.04
CA LEU A 213 2.34 -18.13 4.57
C LEU A 213 3.32 -17.38 3.64
N TYR A 214 3.54 -17.91 2.44
CA TYR A 214 4.29 -17.24 1.36
C TYR A 214 5.69 -16.74 1.75
N ARG A 215 6.55 -17.64 2.25
CA ARG A 215 7.93 -17.36 2.68
C ARG A 215 8.74 -16.47 1.72
N SER A 216 8.72 -16.78 0.42
CA SER A 216 9.49 -16.02 -0.58
C SER A 216 9.11 -14.54 -0.62
N SER A 217 7.83 -14.24 -0.43
CA SER A 217 7.31 -12.87 -0.47
C SER A 217 7.60 -12.13 0.83
N ARG A 218 7.52 -12.81 1.98
CA ARG A 218 7.93 -12.24 3.29
C ARG A 218 9.41 -11.87 3.30
N HIS A 219 10.26 -12.78 2.81
CA HIS A 219 11.69 -12.54 2.73
C HIS A 219 12.03 -11.39 1.76
N PHE A 220 11.29 -11.29 0.66
CA PHE A 220 11.44 -10.20 -0.30
C PHE A 220 11.10 -8.84 0.34
N LEU A 221 9.98 -8.76 1.07
CA LEU A 221 9.56 -7.55 1.76
C LEU A 221 10.56 -7.09 2.84
N LEU A 222 11.21 -8.03 3.53
CA LEU A 222 12.15 -7.71 4.61
C LEU A 222 13.55 -7.31 4.11
N VAL A 223 14.01 -7.86 2.97
CA VAL A 223 15.44 -7.80 2.60
C VAL A 223 15.68 -7.14 1.25
N THR A 224 14.77 -7.28 0.28
CA THR A 224 15.07 -6.97 -1.13
C THR A 224 14.09 -5.97 -1.76
N LEU A 225 13.28 -5.28 -0.96
CA LEU A 225 12.38 -4.27 -1.49
C LEU A 225 13.21 -3.09 -2.05
N PRO A 226 12.99 -2.66 -3.31
CA PRO A 226 13.78 -1.58 -3.88
C PRO A 226 13.73 -0.30 -3.04
N ASP A 227 14.90 0.28 -2.74
CA ASP A 227 15.04 1.44 -1.83
C ASP A 227 14.17 2.64 -2.22
N PHE A 228 14.01 2.88 -3.53
CA PHE A 228 13.18 3.98 -4.03
C PHE A 228 11.71 3.76 -3.69
N PHE A 229 11.22 2.53 -3.85
CA PHE A 229 9.83 2.18 -3.63
C PHE A 229 9.53 2.13 -2.13
N LEU A 230 10.44 1.54 -1.34
CA LEU A 230 10.32 1.49 0.11
C LEU A 230 10.20 2.89 0.71
N ALA A 231 11.13 3.79 0.36
CA ALA A 231 11.12 5.14 0.90
C ALA A 231 9.85 5.91 0.50
N ASP A 232 9.36 5.70 -0.73
CA ASP A 232 8.13 6.34 -1.21
C ASP A 232 6.89 5.83 -0.43
N GLN A 233 6.81 4.51 -0.20
CA GLN A 233 5.77 3.92 0.64
C GLN A 233 5.81 4.44 2.09
N LEU A 234 7.00 4.61 2.67
CA LEU A 234 7.15 5.13 4.04
C LEU A 234 6.58 6.55 4.20
N THR A 235 6.69 7.40 3.18
CA THR A 235 6.06 8.75 3.22
C THR A 235 4.53 8.71 3.29
N SER A 236 3.92 7.61 2.83
CA SER A 236 2.47 7.38 2.92
C SER A 236 2.04 6.62 4.18
N GLN A 237 3.01 6.19 5.01
CA GLN A 237 2.77 5.36 6.20
C GLN A 237 3.12 6.08 7.51
N VAL A 238 3.32 7.40 7.49
CA VAL A 238 3.66 8.20 8.68
C VAL A 238 2.70 7.95 9.85
N GLN A 239 1.40 7.82 9.58
CA GLN A 239 0.39 7.61 10.61
C GLN A 239 0.42 6.20 11.20
N ALA A 240 0.79 5.19 10.39
CA ALA A 240 1.07 3.85 10.89
C ALA A 240 2.33 3.84 11.76
N LEU A 241 3.38 4.58 11.37
CA LEU A 241 4.61 4.69 12.16
C LEU A 241 4.38 5.39 13.51
N ARG A 242 3.59 6.48 13.55
CA ARG A 242 3.16 7.12 14.80
C ARG A 242 2.32 6.19 15.68
N SER A 243 1.46 5.35 15.07
CA SER A 243 0.71 4.34 15.82
C SER A 243 1.65 3.28 16.42
N LEU A 244 2.70 2.88 15.70
CA LEU A 244 3.71 1.95 16.19
C LEU A 244 4.55 2.55 17.34
N GLU A 245 4.91 3.82 17.25
CA GLU A 245 5.53 4.56 18.35
C GLU A 245 4.64 4.56 19.59
N PHE A 246 3.35 4.82 19.42
CA PHE A 246 2.38 4.74 20.50
C PHE A 246 2.32 3.34 21.13
N TYR A 247 2.39 2.26 20.34
CA TYR A 247 2.53 0.89 20.88
C TYR A 247 3.75 0.76 21.80
N ILE A 248 4.90 1.26 21.35
CA ILE A 248 6.16 1.16 22.10
C ILE A 248 6.03 1.92 23.42
N CYS A 249 5.49 3.14 23.41
CA CYS A 249 5.30 3.92 24.62
C CYS A 249 4.26 3.27 25.57
N TYR A 250 3.07 2.96 25.06
CA TYR A 250 1.95 2.47 25.87
C TYR A 250 2.23 1.13 26.56
N TYR A 251 2.87 0.19 25.85
CA TYR A 251 3.23 -1.10 26.42
C TYR A 251 4.58 -1.08 27.15
N GLY A 252 5.56 -0.32 26.65
CA GLY A 252 6.90 -0.22 27.24
C GLY A 252 6.91 0.48 28.60
N TRP A 253 6.12 1.55 28.75
CA TRP A 253 6.05 2.31 30.01
C TRP A 253 5.11 1.69 31.06
N GLY A 254 4.33 0.67 30.68
CA GLY A 254 3.39 0.00 31.57
C GLY A 254 2.02 0.70 31.70
N ASP A 255 1.79 1.76 30.94
CA ASP A 255 0.53 2.55 30.86
C ASP A 255 -0.71 1.68 30.60
N TYR A 256 -0.54 0.57 29.87
CA TYR A 256 -1.59 -0.43 29.67
C TYR A 256 -2.20 -0.97 30.98
N LYS A 257 -1.44 -1.04 32.09
CA LYS A 257 -1.93 -1.54 33.38
C LYS A 257 -3.10 -0.72 33.91
N HIS A 258 -3.05 0.59 33.72
CA HIS A 258 -4.07 1.52 34.22
C HIS A 258 -5.02 2.03 33.14
N ARG A 259 -4.84 1.63 31.86
CA ARG A 259 -5.59 2.16 30.71
C ARG A 259 -5.59 3.68 30.66
N GLN A 260 -4.46 4.27 31.04
CA GLN A 260 -4.18 5.69 30.90
C GLN A 260 -2.98 5.82 29.97
N SER A 261 -2.85 6.95 29.30
CA SER A 261 -1.71 7.22 28.42
C SER A 261 -1.02 8.48 28.90
N ASN A 262 0.16 8.31 29.47
CA ASN A 262 1.06 9.41 29.81
C ASN A 262 2.05 9.69 28.66
N CYS A 263 1.94 8.98 27.53
CA CYS A 263 2.82 9.16 26.38
C CYS A 263 2.89 10.62 25.93
N LYS A 264 1.74 11.29 25.77
CA LYS A 264 1.68 12.71 25.35
C LYS A 264 2.29 13.68 26.39
N SER A 265 2.40 13.28 27.65
CA SER A 265 3.03 14.08 28.71
C SER A 265 4.56 13.97 28.72
N SER A 266 5.11 13.00 27.99
CA SER A 266 6.55 12.83 27.87
C SER A 266 7.10 13.68 26.73
N ASP A 267 8.02 14.59 27.07
CA ASP A 267 8.76 15.38 26.07
C ASP A 267 9.53 14.49 25.09
N VAL A 268 10.01 13.33 25.56
CA VAL A 268 10.70 12.33 24.73
C VAL A 268 9.77 11.79 23.66
N PHE A 269 8.58 11.32 24.04
CA PHE A 269 7.58 10.81 23.09
C PHE A 269 7.16 11.88 22.08
N ASN A 270 6.90 13.11 22.55
CA ASN A 270 6.55 14.20 21.65
C ASN A 270 7.67 14.48 20.64
N THR A 271 8.93 14.49 21.09
CA THR A 271 10.09 14.68 20.22
C THR A 271 10.22 13.56 19.17
N PHE A 272 10.08 12.29 19.58
CA PHE A 272 10.17 11.15 18.67
C PHE A 272 9.03 11.12 17.64
N SER A 273 7.81 11.55 18.00
CA SER A 273 6.67 11.62 17.09
C SER A 273 6.88 12.58 15.94
N PHE A 274 7.61 13.68 16.18
CA PHE A 274 8.06 14.59 15.13
C PHE A 274 9.17 14.00 14.26
N ILE A 275 10.16 13.33 14.88
CA ILE A 275 11.25 12.67 14.15
C ILE A 275 10.69 11.61 13.20
N ILE A 276 9.80 10.74 13.68
CA ILE A 276 9.18 9.67 12.89
C ILE A 276 8.39 10.23 11.70
N ALA A 277 7.79 11.41 11.85
CA ALA A 277 7.10 12.08 10.75
C ALA A 277 8.05 12.69 9.71
N GLY A 278 9.21 13.20 10.12
CA GLY A 278 10.19 13.82 9.22
C GLY A 278 11.10 12.83 8.48
N VAL A 279 11.50 11.75 9.15
CA VAL A 279 12.50 10.78 8.65
C VAL A 279 12.19 10.21 7.26
N PRO A 280 10.96 9.78 6.93
CA PRO A 280 10.65 9.28 5.59
C PRO A 280 10.93 10.30 4.48
N TYR A 281 10.62 11.58 4.72
CA TYR A 281 10.86 12.66 3.75
C TYR A 281 12.35 13.00 3.63
N VAL A 282 13.10 12.92 4.74
CA VAL A 282 14.57 13.09 4.73
C VAL A 282 15.22 11.98 3.90
N TRP A 283 14.81 10.72 4.08
CA TRP A 283 15.32 9.61 3.26
C TRP A 283 15.03 9.84 1.77
N ARG A 284 13.83 10.31 1.40
CA ARG A 284 13.53 10.64 0.00
C ARG A 284 14.37 11.80 -0.53
N LEU A 285 14.57 12.86 0.26
CA LEU A 285 15.44 13.97 -0.11
C LEU A 285 16.89 13.48 -0.36
N LEU A 286 17.44 12.69 0.56
CA LEU A 286 18.80 12.14 0.42
C LEU A 286 18.93 11.23 -0.81
N GLN A 287 17.91 10.42 -1.12
CA GLN A 287 17.90 9.63 -2.36
C GLN A 287 17.88 10.52 -3.60
N CYS A 288 17.08 11.58 -3.63
CA CYS A 288 17.04 12.55 -4.73
C CYS A 288 18.40 13.24 -4.92
N LEU A 289 19.04 13.67 -3.82
CA LEU A 289 20.37 14.29 -3.85
C LEU A 289 21.45 13.32 -4.30
N ARG A 290 21.39 12.06 -3.85
CA ARG A 290 22.32 11.02 -4.31
C ARG A 290 22.20 10.80 -5.81
N ARG A 291 20.99 10.69 -6.36
CA ARG A 291 20.79 10.52 -7.81
C ARG A 291 21.19 11.76 -8.60
N LEU A 292 20.99 12.96 -8.05
CA LEU A 292 21.50 14.19 -8.64
C LEU A 292 23.02 14.18 -8.76
N TYR A 293 23.74 13.66 -7.75
CA TYR A 293 25.20 13.62 -7.74
C TYR A 293 25.77 12.44 -8.54
N ASP A 294 25.32 11.21 -8.24
CA ASP A 294 25.84 9.95 -8.81
C ASP A 294 25.42 9.80 -10.28
N GLU A 295 24.14 10.02 -10.60
CA GLU A 295 23.58 9.83 -11.95
C GLU A 295 23.62 11.11 -12.80
N ARG A 296 23.97 12.26 -12.19
CA ARG A 296 23.91 13.60 -12.81
C ARG A 296 22.54 13.93 -13.41
N ASP A 297 21.46 13.44 -12.80
CA ASP A 297 20.09 13.69 -13.24
C ASP A 297 19.50 14.93 -12.53
N PRO A 298 19.49 16.12 -13.15
CA PRO A 298 18.93 17.34 -12.55
C PRO A 298 17.44 17.22 -12.25
N HIS A 299 16.72 16.35 -12.97
CA HIS A 299 15.31 16.10 -12.74
C HIS A 299 15.05 15.55 -11.33
N GLN A 300 15.92 14.67 -10.81
CA GLN A 300 15.80 14.19 -9.42
C GLN A 300 16.08 15.29 -8.39
N GLY A 301 16.94 16.26 -8.73
CA GLY A 301 17.17 17.44 -7.90
C GLY A 301 15.89 18.26 -7.68
N TYR A 302 15.14 18.51 -8.76
CA TYR A 302 13.84 19.17 -8.67
C TYR A 302 12.82 18.36 -7.86
N ASN A 303 12.85 17.01 -7.98
CA ASN A 303 12.03 16.14 -7.14
C ASN A 303 12.38 16.33 -5.65
N GLY A 304 13.66 16.49 -5.33
CA GLY A 304 14.16 16.79 -3.98
C GLY A 304 13.52 18.04 -3.36
N VAL A 305 13.26 19.07 -4.16
CA VAL A 305 12.65 20.34 -3.67
C VAL A 305 11.28 20.10 -3.03
N LYS A 306 10.46 19.20 -3.57
CA LYS A 306 9.14 18.89 -2.99
C LYS A 306 9.26 18.25 -1.61
N TYR A 307 10.25 17.35 -1.44
CA TYR A 307 10.51 16.70 -0.15
C TYR A 307 11.11 17.69 0.86
N LEU A 308 12.01 18.59 0.42
CA LEU A 308 12.53 19.65 1.26
C LEU A 308 11.42 20.58 1.77
N ALA A 309 10.52 21.02 0.88
CA ALA A 309 9.37 21.84 1.27
C ALA A 309 8.47 21.12 2.29
N THR A 310 8.27 19.81 2.11
CA THR A 310 7.49 18.98 3.06
C THR A 310 8.19 18.89 4.42
N ILE A 311 9.51 18.69 4.46
CA ILE A 311 10.30 18.69 5.70
C ILE A 311 10.15 20.04 6.43
N LEU A 312 10.29 21.15 5.71
CA LEU A 312 10.12 22.49 6.28
C LEU A 312 8.71 22.70 6.86
N ALA A 313 7.67 22.21 6.16
CA ALA A 313 6.30 22.26 6.66
C ALA A 313 6.13 21.43 7.94
N VAL A 314 6.68 20.22 8.00
CA VAL A 314 6.65 19.36 9.20
C VAL A 314 7.39 20.01 10.37
N CYS A 315 8.58 20.59 10.14
CA CYS A 315 9.35 21.30 11.17
C CYS A 315 8.62 22.56 11.67
N ALA A 316 8.04 23.36 10.77
CA ALA A 316 7.29 24.55 11.14
C ALA A 316 6.02 24.22 11.95
N ARG A 317 5.30 23.16 11.57
CA ARG A 317 4.16 22.63 12.35
C ARG A 317 4.60 22.16 13.72
N THR A 318 5.71 21.45 13.80
CA THR A 318 6.31 21.01 15.07
C THR A 318 6.62 22.19 15.97
N ALA A 319 7.28 23.22 15.44
CA ALA A 319 7.59 24.44 16.18
C ALA A 319 6.31 25.16 16.67
N TYR A 320 5.24 25.17 15.88
CA TYR A 320 3.95 25.71 16.30
C TYR A 320 3.28 24.91 17.42
N THR A 321 3.35 23.57 17.38
CA THR A 321 2.82 22.72 18.46
C THR A 321 3.58 22.90 19.77
N LEU A 322 4.91 23.07 19.71
CA LEU A 322 5.74 23.31 20.89
C LEU A 322 5.63 24.75 21.41
N ASN A 323 5.39 25.71 20.51
CA ASN A 323 5.40 27.13 20.82
C ASN A 323 4.23 27.79 20.08
N GLU A 324 3.08 27.87 20.76
CA GLU A 324 1.77 28.28 20.20
C GLU A 324 1.67 29.76 19.78
N ARG A 325 2.79 30.40 19.44
CA ARG A 325 2.84 31.76 18.92
C ARG A 325 2.21 31.85 17.53
N VAL A 326 1.50 32.95 17.31
CA VAL A 326 0.88 33.29 16.02
C VAL A 326 1.91 33.28 14.88
N THR A 327 3.14 33.72 15.14
CA THR A 327 4.23 33.67 14.14
C THR A 327 4.49 32.26 13.63
N TRP A 328 4.61 31.27 14.53
CA TRP A 328 4.81 29.88 14.14
C TRP A 328 3.60 29.31 13.42
N LYS A 329 2.38 29.71 13.80
CA LYS A 329 1.16 29.35 13.08
C LYS A 329 1.21 29.82 11.62
N ILE A 330 1.59 31.08 11.38
CA ILE A 330 1.69 31.66 10.02
C ILE A 330 2.77 30.94 9.21
N ILE A 331 3.94 30.68 9.82
CA ILE A 331 5.04 29.96 9.15
C ILE A 331 4.61 28.53 8.80
N ALA A 332 3.96 27.81 9.73
CA ALA A 332 3.45 26.46 9.51
C ALA A 332 2.42 26.44 8.37
N TRP A 333 1.50 27.39 8.34
CA TRP A 333 0.49 27.51 7.28
C TRP A 333 1.11 27.78 5.90
N THR A 334 1.99 28.79 5.82
CA THR A 334 2.62 29.18 4.54
C THR A 334 3.50 28.07 3.98
N THR A 335 4.34 27.45 4.81
CA THR A 335 5.18 26.30 4.40
C THR A 335 4.35 25.09 3.98
N SER A 336 3.23 24.81 4.66
CA SER A 336 2.29 23.74 4.30
C SER A 336 1.65 23.94 2.95
N ILE A 337 1.20 25.17 2.66
CA ILE A 337 0.62 25.53 1.36
C ILE A 337 1.66 25.33 0.25
N ILE A 338 2.88 25.83 0.46
CA ILE A 338 3.98 25.70 -0.51
C ILE A 338 4.29 24.21 -0.77
N ALA A 339 4.45 23.41 0.28
CA ALA A 339 4.70 21.97 0.16
C ALA A 339 3.58 21.24 -0.60
N THR A 340 2.33 21.64 -0.36
CA THR A 340 1.15 21.07 -1.02
C THR A 340 1.12 21.43 -2.51
N ILE A 341 1.37 22.69 -2.86
CA ILE A 341 1.42 23.14 -4.26
C ILE A 341 2.54 22.40 -5.01
N LEU A 342 3.76 22.37 -4.45
CA LEU A 342 4.90 21.71 -5.08
C LEU A 342 4.67 20.21 -5.27
N SER A 343 4.13 19.53 -4.25
CA SER A 343 3.83 18.10 -4.35
C SER A 343 2.71 17.82 -5.34
N THR A 344 1.64 18.63 -5.32
CA THR A 344 0.50 18.48 -6.25
C THR A 344 0.93 18.72 -7.70
N TYR A 345 1.77 19.73 -7.92
CA TYR A 345 2.37 19.99 -9.23
C TYR A 345 3.19 18.79 -9.70
N TRP A 346 4.07 18.27 -8.85
CA TRP A 346 4.92 17.12 -9.18
C TRP A 346 4.09 15.90 -9.56
N ASP A 347 3.10 15.54 -8.73
CA ASP A 347 2.25 14.38 -8.98
C ASP A 347 1.51 14.54 -10.33
N ILE A 348 0.82 15.67 -10.56
CA ILE A 348 -0.01 15.85 -11.76
C ILE A 348 0.85 15.97 -13.02
N VAL A 349 1.89 16.81 -12.99
CA VAL A 349 2.64 17.20 -14.18
C VAL A 349 3.76 16.21 -14.50
N GLU A 350 4.59 15.88 -13.51
CA GLU A 350 5.79 15.06 -13.74
C GLU A 350 5.47 13.56 -13.68
N ASP A 351 4.90 13.08 -12.57
CA ASP A 351 4.70 11.63 -12.38
C ASP A 351 3.62 11.09 -13.33
N TRP A 352 2.51 11.80 -13.46
CA TRP A 352 1.42 11.39 -14.33
C TRP A 352 1.54 11.92 -15.76
N GLY A 353 2.34 12.95 -16.02
CA GLY A 353 2.48 13.55 -17.36
C GLY A 353 1.22 14.25 -17.83
N LEU A 354 0.44 14.83 -16.91
CA LEU A 354 -0.84 15.48 -17.19
C LEU A 354 -0.59 16.97 -17.42
N LEU A 355 -1.59 17.67 -17.99
CA LEU A 355 -1.52 19.06 -18.43
C LEU A 355 -0.66 19.33 -19.69
N GLN A 356 -0.30 18.28 -20.44
CA GLN A 356 0.36 18.43 -21.75
C GLN A 356 -0.63 18.91 -22.83
N ARG A 357 -0.62 20.22 -23.11
CA ARG A 357 -1.53 20.85 -24.10
C ARG A 357 -1.31 20.37 -25.54
N LYS A 358 -0.08 19.99 -25.89
CA LYS A 358 0.34 19.61 -27.25
C LYS A 358 0.28 18.09 -27.53
N SER A 359 -0.21 17.29 -26.59
CA SER A 359 -0.32 15.84 -26.75
C SER A 359 -1.52 15.44 -27.61
N LYS A 360 -1.44 14.27 -28.25
CA LYS A 360 -2.54 13.63 -28.99
C LYS A 360 -3.80 13.45 -28.12
N ASN A 361 -3.61 13.30 -26.82
CA ASN A 361 -4.68 13.35 -25.82
C ASN A 361 -4.62 14.70 -25.11
N ARG A 362 -5.49 15.66 -25.47
CA ARG A 362 -5.48 17.00 -24.86
C ARG A 362 -5.44 16.92 -23.32
N TRP A 363 -4.41 17.53 -22.70
CA TRP A 363 -4.13 17.54 -21.25
C TRP A 363 -3.64 16.23 -20.63
N LEU A 364 -3.36 15.20 -21.41
CA LEU A 364 -2.80 13.92 -20.95
C LEU A 364 -1.54 13.61 -21.74
N ARG A 365 -0.65 12.73 -21.28
CA ARG A 365 0.49 12.27 -22.08
C ARG A 365 0.07 11.42 -23.30
N ASP A 366 0.95 11.32 -24.29
CA ASP A 366 0.69 10.56 -25.53
C ASP A 366 0.53 9.05 -25.26
N LYS A 367 1.41 8.49 -24.41
CA LYS A 367 1.41 7.07 -24.05
C LYS A 367 0.64 6.85 -22.75
N LEU A 368 -0.65 6.54 -22.87
CA LEU A 368 -1.47 6.16 -21.72
C LEU A 368 -1.26 4.68 -21.37
N LEU A 369 -1.06 4.40 -20.07
CA LEU A 369 -0.99 3.04 -19.53
C LEU A 369 -2.39 2.40 -19.46
N VAL A 370 -3.39 3.22 -19.14
CA VAL A 370 -4.80 2.86 -19.02
C VAL A 370 -5.53 3.42 -20.24
N PRO A 371 -6.36 2.63 -20.95
CA PRO A 371 -7.03 3.09 -22.16
C PRO A 371 -8.12 4.14 -21.90
N HIS A 372 -8.68 4.19 -20.68
CA HIS A 372 -9.76 5.10 -20.31
C HIS A 372 -9.23 6.42 -19.78
N ARG A 373 -9.49 7.52 -20.52
CA ARG A 373 -9.07 8.88 -20.15
C ARG A 373 -9.69 9.37 -18.83
N SER A 374 -10.93 8.96 -18.53
CA SER A 374 -11.63 9.36 -17.30
C SER A 374 -10.87 8.99 -16.03
N VAL A 375 -10.18 7.85 -16.02
CA VAL A 375 -9.37 7.39 -14.88
C VAL A 375 -8.30 8.42 -14.50
N TYR A 376 -7.69 9.05 -15.50
CA TYR A 376 -6.66 10.07 -15.27
C TYR A 376 -7.24 11.34 -14.65
N PHE A 377 -8.38 11.82 -15.14
CA PHE A 377 -9.04 13.00 -14.56
C PHE A 377 -9.56 12.75 -13.15
N VAL A 378 -10.12 11.56 -12.89
CA VAL A 378 -10.50 11.15 -11.53
C VAL A 378 -9.28 11.10 -10.62
N ALA A 379 -8.14 10.57 -11.08
CA ALA A 379 -6.91 10.55 -10.31
C ALA A 379 -6.39 11.96 -9.99
N ILE A 380 -6.46 12.92 -10.93
CA ILE A 380 -6.12 14.34 -10.67
C ILE A 380 -6.99 14.89 -9.53
N ILE A 381 -8.30 14.76 -9.68
CA ILE A 381 -9.27 15.30 -8.72
C ILE A 381 -9.04 14.70 -7.35
N LEU A 382 -8.90 13.37 -7.28
CA LEU A 382 -8.64 12.66 -6.04
C LEU A 382 -7.29 13.07 -5.41
N ASN A 383 -6.23 13.26 -6.20
CA ASN A 383 -4.93 13.69 -5.71
C ASN A 383 -5.02 15.07 -5.04
N VAL A 384 -5.70 16.02 -5.67
CA VAL A 384 -5.91 17.37 -5.11
C VAL A 384 -6.70 17.28 -3.80
N PHE A 385 -7.81 16.54 -3.77
CA PHE A 385 -8.60 16.39 -2.55
C PHE A 385 -7.82 15.74 -1.40
N LEU A 386 -7.06 14.68 -1.66
CA LEU A 386 -6.25 14.01 -0.63
C LEU A 386 -5.11 14.91 -0.13
N ARG A 387 -4.51 15.72 -1.01
CA ARG A 387 -3.47 16.70 -0.65
C ARG A 387 -4.04 17.84 0.21
N LEU A 388 -5.26 18.29 -0.07
CA LEU A 388 -5.96 19.26 0.79
C LEU A 388 -6.35 18.65 2.14
N ALA A 389 -6.79 17.39 2.14
CA ALA A 389 -7.09 16.67 3.38
C ALA A 389 -5.85 16.53 4.29
N TRP A 390 -4.64 16.40 3.74
CA TRP A 390 -3.40 16.41 4.51
C TRP A 390 -3.15 17.73 5.24
N ILE A 391 -3.54 18.88 4.66
CA ILE A 391 -3.48 20.16 5.36
C ILE A 391 -4.46 20.15 6.54
N GLN A 392 -5.70 19.70 6.32
CA GLN A 392 -6.77 19.72 7.32
C GLN A 392 -6.56 18.72 8.48
N THR A 393 -6.13 17.48 8.18
CA THR A 393 -5.99 16.40 9.17
C THR A 393 -4.97 16.74 10.26
N ASP A 394 -3.97 17.56 9.93
CA ASP A 394 -2.96 18.04 10.87
C ASP A 394 -3.40 19.30 11.65
N GLU A 395 -4.49 19.97 11.27
CA GLU A 395 -5.16 21.01 12.09
C GLU A 395 -6.09 20.39 13.14
N ASP A 396 -6.82 19.33 12.76
CA ASP A 396 -7.85 18.67 13.58
C ASP A 396 -7.30 17.75 14.69
N HIS A 397 -5.98 17.54 14.76
CA HIS A 397 -5.35 16.90 15.94
C HIS A 397 -5.54 17.70 17.24
N ARG A 398 -6.09 18.93 17.18
CA ARG A 398 -6.63 19.66 18.34
C ARG A 398 -8.15 19.59 18.50
N PHE A 399 -8.92 19.38 17.43
CA PHE A 399 -10.40 19.45 17.46
C PHE A 399 -11.10 18.13 17.82
N LEU A 400 -10.45 16.97 17.63
CA LEU A 400 -11.00 15.68 18.09
C LEU A 400 -10.86 15.46 19.62
N THR A 401 -10.25 16.42 20.32
CA THR A 401 -9.98 16.39 21.77
C THR A 401 -10.72 17.48 22.57
N THR A 402 -11.68 18.18 21.95
CA THR A 402 -12.65 19.04 22.65
C THR A 402 -14.03 18.44 22.65
#